data_AF-A0A835RXZ4-F1
#
_entry.id   AF-A0A835RXZ4-F1
#
_cell.length_a   1.000
_cell.length_b   1.000
_cell.length_c   1.000
_cell.angle_alpha   90.00
_cell.angle_beta   90.00
_cell.angle_gamma   90.00
#
_symmetry.space_group_name_H-M   'P 1'
#
loop_
_entity.id
_entity.type
_entity.pdbx_description
1 polymer ?
#
loop_
_entity_poly.entity_id
_entity_poly.type
_entity_poly.pdbx_seq_one_letter_code
_entity_poly.pdbx_strand_id
1 'polypeptide(L)'
;MRFFSIGGARGSSANLESVDSPWFSPERILKLISGATSSPIGQFIESPRTFLHSVDPRVKMVWLLALVVLPARSNIYMRTGLVLYLSLLSVLVLPTRIWMDQLGRAAFLSGILFIMLGFGSDGVPSTVQLRTPPSSIIGLPDIPSSLGGYSYLVMKLGPFELTRKGLSVATTSACLTFTIFQSASLCLTTTTPEQLASALWWFMYPLNLFGVPVAEVIFTLLLSLRFINLAFDEVRNIALGIVARRLYWQKLTFMETLDVFVLYIQRIFKNIFNHADQISKAMIARGFRGDCKAHKIYFLSKSGFGFVDFASLLCLLGLIVSAIVSEKIVI
;
A
#
# COMPACT_ATOMS: atom_id res chain seq x y z
N MET A 1 7.71 62.06 13.20
CA MET A 1 6.71 63.14 13.35
C MET A 1 6.39 63.69 11.96
N ARG A 2 5.11 63.66 11.56
CA ARG A 2 4.46 64.27 10.36
C ARG A 2 4.97 63.78 8.98
N PHE A 3 4.25 62.91 8.27
CA PHE A 3 3.03 63.14 7.46
C PHE A 3 3.08 64.42 6.61
N PHE A 4 3.18 64.25 5.29
CA PHE A 4 2.40 65.02 4.33
C PHE A 4 2.09 64.15 3.09
N SER A 5 0.81 64.14 2.76
CA SER A 5 0.18 63.56 1.57
C SER A 5 -0.07 64.68 0.58
N ILE A 6 0.06 64.43 -0.73
CA ILE A 6 -0.71 65.04 -1.83
C ILE A 6 -0.59 64.07 -3.03
N GLY A 7 -1.73 63.71 -3.61
CA GLY A 7 -1.86 62.74 -4.69
C GLY A 7 -1.78 63.32 -6.10
N GLY A 8 -1.96 62.46 -7.10
CA GLY A 8 -2.22 62.86 -8.49
C GLY A 8 -1.81 61.85 -9.57
N ALA A 9 -2.74 60.96 -9.92
CA ALA A 9 -2.99 60.28 -11.20
C ALA A 9 -1.89 60.22 -12.31
N ARG A 10 -1.58 58.99 -12.79
CA ARG A 10 -1.86 58.50 -14.16
C ARG A 10 -1.22 57.13 -14.43
N GLY A 11 -2.03 56.21 -14.95
CA GLY A 11 -1.72 55.46 -16.16
C GLY A 11 -0.69 54.33 -16.13
N SER A 12 -1.21 53.12 -16.32
CA SER A 12 -0.64 52.09 -17.19
C SER A 12 0.67 51.43 -16.75
N SER A 13 0.55 50.22 -16.22
CA SER A 13 1.11 49.04 -16.88
C SER A 13 0.47 47.80 -16.30
N ALA A 14 -0.35 47.15 -17.13
CA ALA A 14 -0.80 45.79 -16.91
C ALA A 14 0.44 44.92 -16.66
N ASN A 15 0.59 44.42 -15.43
CA ASN A 15 1.54 43.36 -15.15
C ASN A 15 1.07 42.14 -15.96
N LEU A 16 1.79 41.86 -17.05
CA LEU A 16 1.82 40.54 -17.65
C LEU A 16 2.30 39.58 -16.58
N GLU A 17 1.34 38.92 -15.93
CA GLU A 17 1.56 37.63 -15.31
C GLU A 17 2.10 36.71 -16.42
N SER A 18 3.42 36.52 -16.40
CA SER A 18 4.07 35.48 -17.18
C SER A 18 3.55 34.16 -16.64
N VAL A 19 2.63 33.61 -17.41
CA VAL A 19 2.14 32.24 -17.31
C VAL A 19 3.31 31.31 -17.58
N ASP A 20 4.05 30.96 -16.53
CA ASP A 20 5.04 29.88 -16.59
C ASP A 20 4.53 28.71 -15.74
N SER A 21 3.94 27.74 -16.43
CA SER A 21 3.95 26.34 -16.00
C SER A 21 4.76 25.56 -17.04
N PRO A 22 5.50 24.52 -16.63
CA PRO A 22 4.77 23.28 -16.42
C PRO A 22 5.33 22.47 -15.24
N TRP A 23 4.51 22.24 -14.20
CA TRP A 23 4.49 21.06 -13.31
C TRP A 23 5.77 20.51 -12.60
N PHE A 24 6.99 20.86 -13.00
CA PHE A 24 8.27 20.22 -12.65
C PHE A 24 9.37 21.22 -12.27
N SER A 25 9.03 22.31 -11.57
CA SER A 25 10.05 23.22 -11.04
C SER A 25 10.90 22.47 -9.99
N PRO A 26 12.23 22.35 -10.14
CA PRO A 26 13.08 21.65 -9.17
C PRO A 26 12.95 22.22 -7.75
N GLU A 27 12.70 23.53 -7.63
CA GLU A 27 12.37 24.24 -6.40
C GLU A 27 11.10 23.71 -5.70
N ARG A 28 10.07 23.32 -6.47
CA ARG A 28 8.81 22.81 -5.94
C ARG A 28 8.98 21.37 -5.48
N ILE A 29 9.77 20.58 -6.22
CA ILE A 29 10.18 19.23 -5.81
C ILE A 29 11.01 19.29 -4.52
N LEU A 30 11.99 20.20 -4.43
CA LEU A 30 12.82 20.34 -3.23
C LEU A 30 12.01 20.84 -2.02
N LYS A 31 11.06 21.76 -2.24
CA LYS A 31 10.11 22.20 -1.20
C LYS A 31 9.18 21.07 -0.77
N LEU A 32 8.64 20.29 -1.71
CA LEU A 32 7.79 19.13 -1.42
C LEU A 32 8.57 18.04 -0.67
N ILE A 33 9.82 17.77 -1.03
CA ILE A 33 10.70 16.84 -0.29
C ILE A 33 10.94 17.39 1.12
N SER A 34 11.33 18.66 1.26
CA SER A 34 11.58 19.26 2.58
C SER A 34 10.33 19.28 3.48
N GLY A 35 9.14 19.43 2.90
CA GLY A 35 7.86 19.38 3.61
C GLY A 35 7.38 17.95 3.91
N ALA A 36 7.55 17.02 2.98
CA ALA A 36 7.16 15.62 3.14
C ALA A 36 8.01 14.90 4.19
N THR A 37 9.29 15.23 4.31
CA THR A 37 10.21 14.65 5.32
C THR A 37 9.98 15.20 6.74
N SER A 38 9.00 16.08 6.96
CA SER A 38 8.62 16.55 8.31
C SER A 38 7.70 15.58 9.07
N SER A 39 7.06 14.64 8.35
CA SER A 39 6.29 13.56 8.98
C SER A 39 7.21 12.37 9.22
N PRO A 40 7.29 11.82 10.44
CA PRO A 40 7.99 10.56 10.66
C PRO A 40 7.42 9.52 9.69
N ILE A 41 8.31 8.84 8.95
CA ILE A 41 7.94 7.86 7.94
C ILE A 41 7.44 6.61 8.69
N GLY A 42 6.14 6.64 8.98
CA GLY A 42 5.47 5.62 9.76
C GLY A 42 3.99 5.91 9.73
N GLN A 43 3.24 5.04 9.06
CA GLN A 43 1.78 5.07 9.10
C GLN A 43 1.23 4.60 10.46
N PHE A 44 2.14 4.22 11.38
CA PHE A 44 1.81 3.76 12.72
C PHE A 44 1.21 4.89 13.56
N ILE A 45 0.08 4.59 14.20
CA ILE A 45 -0.64 5.53 15.05
C ILE A 45 -0.54 5.04 16.50
N GLU A 46 0.01 5.86 17.39
CA GLU A 46 0.20 5.47 18.79
C GLU A 46 -1.08 5.56 19.64
N SER A 47 -2.03 6.40 19.23
CA SER A 47 -3.27 6.70 19.96
C SER A 47 -4.47 6.82 19.02
N PRO A 48 -5.65 6.26 19.33
CA PRO A 48 -6.04 5.53 20.54
C PRO A 48 -5.54 4.08 20.58
N ARG A 49 -5.16 3.59 21.76
CA ARG A 49 -4.81 2.16 21.95
C ARG A 49 -6.09 1.33 21.96
N THR A 50 -6.37 0.67 20.84
CA THR A 50 -7.46 -0.30 20.71
C THR A 50 -6.96 -1.74 20.88
N PHE A 51 -7.87 -2.71 20.98
CA PHE A 51 -7.52 -4.13 21.08
C PHE A 51 -6.53 -4.58 20.01
N LEU A 52 -6.66 -4.05 18.78
CA LEU A 52 -5.79 -4.42 17.68
C LEU A 52 -4.34 -3.94 17.87
N HIS A 53 -4.08 -2.87 18.64
CA HIS A 53 -2.71 -2.49 19.00
C HIS A 53 -2.06 -3.44 19.99
N SER A 54 -2.84 -4.18 20.79
CA SER A 54 -2.34 -5.12 21.79
C SER A 54 -2.07 -6.52 21.23
N VAL A 55 -2.61 -6.86 20.06
CA VAL A 55 -2.42 -8.16 19.41
C VAL A 55 -0.96 -8.32 18.97
N ASP A 56 -0.41 -9.51 19.17
CA ASP A 56 0.95 -9.84 18.75
C ASP A 56 1.14 -9.66 17.24
N PRO A 57 2.24 -9.01 16.80
CA PRO A 57 2.53 -8.78 15.38
C PRO A 57 2.53 -10.05 14.51
N ARG A 58 2.89 -11.20 15.10
CA ARG A 58 2.89 -12.50 14.42
C ARG A 58 1.48 -12.94 14.03
N VAL A 59 0.52 -12.78 14.95
CA VAL A 59 -0.89 -13.12 14.72
C VAL A 59 -1.48 -12.21 13.64
N LYS A 60 -1.12 -10.91 13.65
CA LYS A 60 -1.52 -9.98 12.58
C LYS A 60 -1.00 -10.38 11.20
N MET A 61 0.25 -10.86 11.12
CA MET A 61 0.81 -11.37 9.86
C MET A 61 0.06 -12.61 9.35
N VAL A 62 -0.30 -13.52 10.26
CA VAL A 62 -1.14 -14.68 9.92
C VAL A 62 -2.52 -14.24 9.43
N TRP A 63 -3.13 -13.25 10.10
CA TRP A 63 -4.38 -12.63 9.66
C TRP A 63 -4.28 -12.01 8.28
N LEU A 64 -3.22 -11.25 8.01
CA LEU A 64 -3.00 -10.62 6.71
C LEU A 64 -2.89 -11.67 5.61
N LEU A 65 -2.11 -12.74 5.83
CA LEU A 65 -1.99 -13.83 4.88
C LEU A 65 -3.33 -14.57 4.67
N ALA A 66 -4.06 -14.84 5.76
CA ALA A 66 -5.37 -15.48 5.68
C ALA A 66 -6.38 -14.62 4.90
N LEU A 67 -6.40 -13.30 5.13
CA LEU A 67 -7.30 -12.36 4.43
C LEU A 67 -6.96 -12.18 2.95
N VAL A 68 -5.75 -12.53 2.51
CA VAL A 68 -5.42 -12.60 1.08
C VAL A 68 -6.01 -13.86 0.45
N VAL A 69 -5.92 -15.01 1.14
CA VAL A 69 -6.35 -16.32 0.61
C VAL A 69 -7.87 -16.52 0.70
N LEU A 70 -8.50 -16.05 1.78
CA LEU A 70 -9.92 -16.26 2.07
C LEU A 70 -10.85 -15.73 0.96
N PRO A 71 -10.76 -14.46 0.51
CA PRO A 71 -11.63 -13.95 -0.56
C PRO A 71 -11.45 -14.68 -1.89
N ALA A 72 -10.24 -15.20 -2.17
CA ALA A 72 -9.95 -15.89 -3.41
C ALA A 72 -10.73 -17.21 -3.56
N ARG A 73 -10.89 -17.97 -2.47
CA ARG A 73 -11.64 -19.24 -2.47
C ARG A 73 -13.13 -19.11 -2.13
N SER A 74 -13.53 -17.99 -1.55
CA SER A 74 -14.85 -17.81 -0.93
C SER A 74 -15.99 -17.53 -1.91
N ASN A 75 -17.23 -17.88 -1.53
CA ASN A 75 -18.46 -17.49 -2.21
C ASN A 75 -18.75 -15.98 -2.13
N ILE A 76 -19.67 -15.49 -2.97
CA ILE A 76 -20.06 -14.07 -3.06
C ILE A 76 -20.54 -13.50 -1.72
N TYR A 77 -21.38 -14.24 -0.97
CA TYR A 77 -21.92 -13.81 0.33
C TYR A 77 -20.83 -13.65 1.39
N MET A 78 -19.87 -14.57 1.40
CA MET A 78 -18.76 -14.54 2.34
C MET A 78 -17.74 -13.45 1.97
N ARG A 79 -17.55 -13.16 0.67
CA ARG A 79 -16.73 -12.03 0.21
C ARG A 79 -17.31 -10.69 0.66
N THR A 80 -18.61 -10.46 0.48
CA THR A 80 -19.26 -9.23 0.93
C THR A 80 -19.30 -9.15 2.46
N GLY A 81 -19.46 -10.29 3.15
CA GLY A 81 -19.33 -10.38 4.61
C GLY A 81 -17.94 -9.99 5.11
N LEU A 82 -16.86 -10.42 4.45
CA LEU A 82 -15.49 -10.03 4.80
C LEU A 82 -15.24 -8.53 4.59
N VAL A 83 -15.76 -7.96 3.49
CA VAL A 83 -15.68 -6.52 3.21
C VAL A 83 -16.39 -5.71 4.31
N LEU A 84 -17.59 -6.14 4.71
CA LEU A 84 -18.35 -5.51 5.80
C LEU A 84 -17.64 -5.65 7.15
N TYR A 85 -17.11 -6.83 7.45
CA TYR A 85 -16.35 -7.07 8.68
C TYR A 85 -15.12 -6.16 8.77
N LEU A 86 -14.35 -6.05 7.69
CA LEU A 86 -13.17 -5.19 7.65
C LEU A 86 -13.51 -3.70 7.69
N SER A 87 -14.60 -3.27 7.05
CA SER A 87 -15.03 -1.88 7.12
C SER A 87 -15.44 -1.52 8.56
N LEU A 88 -16.27 -2.35 9.20
CA LEU A 88 -16.69 -2.17 10.59
C LEU A 88 -15.52 -2.20 11.57
N LEU A 89 -14.62 -3.17 11.43
CA LEU A 89 -13.44 -3.27 12.27
C LEU A 89 -12.57 -2.01 12.14
N SER A 90 -12.45 -1.48 10.93
CA SER A 90 -11.68 -0.27 10.67
C SER A 90 -12.36 0.99 11.26
N VAL A 91 -13.71 1.08 11.28
CA VAL A 91 -14.45 2.12 12.03
C VAL A 91 -14.15 2.05 13.53
N LEU A 92 -14.12 0.84 14.10
CA LEU A 92 -13.98 0.62 15.53
C LEU A 92 -12.55 0.89 16.02
N VAL A 93 -11.55 0.62 15.18
CA VAL A 93 -10.13 0.68 15.56
C VAL A 93 -9.53 2.07 15.32
N LEU A 94 -9.91 2.76 14.23
CA LEU A 94 -9.24 3.99 13.78
C LEU A 94 -10.01 5.26 14.16
N PRO A 95 -9.32 6.40 14.36
CA PRO A 95 -9.96 7.71 14.46
C PRO A 95 -10.70 8.06 13.17
N THR A 96 -11.82 8.77 13.29
CA THR A 96 -12.73 9.12 12.18
C THR A 96 -12.01 9.74 10.98
N ARG A 97 -11.04 10.63 11.22
CA ARG A 97 -10.27 11.29 10.15
C ARG A 97 -9.47 10.33 9.28
N ILE A 98 -8.85 9.32 9.88
CA ILE A 98 -7.94 8.41 9.15
C ILE A 98 -8.74 7.29 8.49
N TRP A 99 -9.75 6.77 9.19
CA TRP A 99 -10.59 5.71 8.65
C TRP A 99 -11.35 6.16 7.40
N MET A 100 -11.94 7.35 7.40
CA MET A 100 -12.68 7.87 6.23
C MET A 100 -11.76 8.02 5.01
N ASP A 101 -10.53 8.48 5.24
CA ASP A 101 -9.52 8.61 4.19
C ASP A 101 -9.07 7.26 3.62
N GLN A 102 -8.84 6.27 4.50
CA GLN A 102 -8.37 4.95 4.08
C GLN A 102 -9.46 4.15 3.38
N LEU A 103 -10.63 4.07 4.02
CA LEU A 103 -11.79 3.37 3.48
C LEU A 103 -12.27 4.05 2.20
N GLY A 104 -12.27 5.39 2.15
CA GLY A 104 -12.66 6.16 0.97
C GLY A 104 -11.76 5.87 -0.23
N ARG A 105 -10.43 5.87 -0.05
CA ARG A 105 -9.47 5.55 -1.11
C ARG A 105 -9.60 4.10 -1.59
N ALA A 106 -9.72 3.15 -0.65
CA ALA A 106 -9.88 1.74 -0.98
C ALA A 106 -11.22 1.45 -1.69
N ALA A 107 -12.32 2.04 -1.19
CA ALA A 107 -13.64 1.94 -1.80
C ALA A 107 -13.66 2.56 -3.19
N PHE A 108 -13.07 3.75 -3.36
CA PHE A 108 -12.96 4.42 -4.65
C PHE A 108 -12.22 3.57 -5.69
N LEU A 109 -11.05 3.03 -5.33
CA LEU A 109 -10.27 2.17 -6.22
C LEU A 109 -11.04 0.88 -6.57
N SER A 110 -11.66 0.22 -5.58
CA SER A 110 -12.46 -0.97 -5.83
C SER A 110 -13.72 -0.69 -6.65
N GLY A 111 -14.32 0.49 -6.50
CA GLY A 111 -15.51 0.92 -7.25
C GLY A 111 -15.18 1.21 -8.71
N ILE A 112 -14.05 1.87 -8.99
CA ILE A 112 -13.56 2.05 -10.36
C ILE A 112 -13.32 0.68 -11.01
N LEU A 113 -12.65 -0.22 -10.29
CA LEU A 113 -12.34 -1.56 -10.79
C LEU A 113 -13.61 -2.38 -11.04
N PHE A 114 -14.62 -2.25 -10.16
CA PHE A 114 -15.94 -2.84 -10.33
C PHE A 114 -16.64 -2.34 -11.61
N ILE A 115 -16.68 -1.02 -11.81
CA ILE A 115 -17.30 -0.41 -13.00
C ILE A 115 -16.56 -0.88 -14.27
N MET A 116 -15.23 -0.80 -14.28
CA MET A 116 -14.42 -1.20 -15.43
C MET A 116 -14.59 -2.67 -15.80
N LEU A 117 -14.59 -3.59 -14.82
CA LEU A 117 -14.77 -5.02 -15.10
C LEU A 117 -16.22 -5.39 -15.37
N GLY A 118 -17.18 -4.71 -14.74
CA GLY A 118 -18.59 -4.95 -14.94
C GLY A 118 -19.02 -4.63 -16.37
N PHE A 119 -18.54 -3.53 -16.92
CA PHE A 119 -18.82 -3.11 -18.29
C PHE A 119 -17.80 -3.65 -19.32
N GLY A 120 -16.58 -3.98 -18.91
CA GLY A 120 -15.51 -4.42 -19.81
C GLY A 120 -15.47 -5.94 -20.10
N SER A 121 -16.12 -6.76 -19.26
CA SER A 121 -16.09 -8.24 -19.37
C SER A 121 -16.58 -8.78 -20.72
N ASP A 122 -17.50 -8.08 -21.39
CA ASP A 122 -18.12 -8.55 -22.64
C ASP A 122 -17.66 -7.76 -23.88
N GLY A 123 -16.69 -6.84 -23.73
CA GLY A 123 -16.14 -6.04 -24.83
C GLY A 123 -15.24 -6.82 -25.80
N VAL A 124 -14.86 -8.06 -25.46
CA VAL A 124 -14.12 -8.96 -26.35
C VAL A 124 -14.93 -10.24 -26.51
N PRO A 125 -15.67 -10.44 -27.61
CA PRO A 125 -16.25 -11.74 -27.89
C PRO A 125 -15.10 -12.74 -27.93
N SER A 126 -15.07 -13.68 -26.99
CA SER A 126 -14.17 -14.81 -27.08
C SER A 126 -14.44 -15.47 -28.43
N THR A 127 -13.48 -15.40 -29.36
CA THR A 127 -13.56 -16.10 -30.64
C THR A 127 -13.47 -17.58 -30.33
N VAL A 128 -14.60 -18.16 -29.92
CA VAL A 128 -14.75 -19.59 -29.76
C VAL A 128 -14.68 -20.13 -31.18
N GLN A 129 -13.52 -20.67 -31.56
CA GLN A 129 -13.45 -21.48 -32.76
C GLN A 129 -14.43 -22.64 -32.59
N LEU A 130 -15.45 -22.68 -33.43
CA LEU A 130 -16.43 -23.74 -33.45
C LEU A 130 -15.68 -25.03 -33.77
N ARG A 131 -15.52 -25.92 -32.79
CA ARG A 131 -14.80 -27.21 -32.95
C ARG A 131 -15.59 -28.23 -33.78
N THR A 132 -16.82 -27.87 -34.18
CA THR A 132 -17.70 -28.68 -35.03
C THR A 132 -17.98 -27.91 -36.32
N PRO A 133 -17.94 -28.58 -37.49
CA PRO A 133 -18.39 -27.95 -38.74
C PRO A 133 -19.85 -27.48 -38.59
N PRO A 134 -20.22 -26.33 -39.18
CA PRO A 134 -21.58 -25.78 -39.09
C PRO A 134 -22.63 -26.79 -39.58
N SER A 135 -23.80 -26.79 -38.95
CA SER A 135 -24.93 -27.70 -39.24
C SER A 135 -25.33 -27.73 -40.72
N SER A 136 -25.07 -26.63 -41.44
CA SER A 136 -25.26 -26.49 -42.89
C SER A 136 -24.40 -27.46 -43.74
N ILE A 137 -23.24 -27.91 -43.23
CA ILE A 137 -22.36 -28.88 -43.91
C ILE A 137 -22.80 -30.32 -43.64
N ILE A 138 -23.47 -30.57 -42.51
CA ILE A 138 -23.82 -31.92 -42.05
C ILE A 138 -25.25 -32.34 -42.45
N GLY A 139 -26.04 -31.44 -43.04
CA GLY A 139 -27.39 -31.75 -43.55
C GLY A 139 -28.41 -32.09 -42.46
N LEU A 140 -28.11 -31.76 -41.20
CA LEU A 140 -29.05 -31.89 -40.09
C LEU A 140 -29.99 -30.68 -40.07
N PRO A 141 -31.28 -30.86 -39.72
CA PRO A 141 -32.18 -29.73 -39.46
C PRO A 141 -31.58 -28.88 -38.33
N ASP A 142 -31.55 -27.56 -38.54
CA ASP A 142 -31.05 -26.62 -37.53
C ASP A 142 -31.83 -26.82 -36.24
N ILE A 143 -31.10 -27.11 -35.16
CA ILE A 143 -31.69 -27.23 -33.84
C ILE A 143 -32.38 -25.88 -33.57
N PRO A 144 -33.69 -25.84 -33.25
CA PRO A 144 -34.35 -24.59 -32.92
C PRO A 144 -33.57 -23.94 -31.79
N SER A 145 -33.20 -22.67 -31.97
CA SER A 145 -32.48 -21.87 -30.99
C SER A 145 -33.17 -22.02 -29.64
N SER A 146 -32.54 -22.79 -28.74
CA SER A 146 -33.23 -23.31 -27.57
C SER A 146 -33.77 -22.16 -26.71
N LEU A 147 -35.07 -22.24 -26.44
CA LEU A 147 -35.77 -21.72 -25.27
C LEU A 147 -35.45 -20.28 -24.85
N GLY A 148 -36.37 -19.38 -25.21
CA GLY A 148 -36.58 -18.13 -24.49
C GLY A 148 -36.71 -18.38 -22.99
N GLY A 149 -35.84 -17.76 -22.20
CA GLY A 149 -35.90 -17.80 -20.74
C GLY A 149 -34.58 -17.47 -20.05
N TYR A 150 -33.43 -17.82 -20.63
CA TYR A 150 -32.12 -17.53 -20.04
C TYR A 150 -31.55 -16.21 -20.56
N SER A 151 -32.01 -15.09 -20.00
CA SER A 151 -31.38 -13.79 -20.22
C SER A 151 -30.08 -13.69 -19.42
N TYR A 152 -28.95 -13.79 -20.11
CA TYR A 152 -27.61 -13.56 -19.54
C TYR A 152 -27.36 -12.07 -19.25
N LEU A 153 -28.21 -11.20 -19.81
CA LEU A 153 -28.16 -9.76 -19.71
C LEU A 153 -29.01 -9.29 -18.52
N VAL A 154 -28.37 -8.59 -17.59
CA VAL A 154 -29.03 -8.03 -16.40
C VAL A 154 -29.55 -6.64 -16.69
N MET A 155 -28.75 -5.81 -17.37
CA MET A 155 -29.10 -4.43 -17.72
C MET A 155 -28.45 -4.05 -19.05
N LYS A 156 -29.22 -3.41 -19.93
CA LYS A 156 -28.73 -2.83 -21.19
C LYS A 156 -28.80 -1.32 -21.09
N LEU A 157 -27.65 -0.65 -21.02
CA LEU A 157 -27.54 0.82 -21.05
C LEU A 157 -26.76 1.22 -22.30
N GLY A 158 -27.43 1.19 -23.46
CA GLY A 158 -26.82 1.56 -24.74
C GLY A 158 -25.69 0.58 -25.16
N PRO A 159 -24.47 1.05 -25.49
CA PRO A 159 -23.33 0.19 -25.85
C PRO A 159 -22.77 -0.60 -24.66
N PHE A 160 -23.21 -0.28 -23.44
CA PHE A 160 -22.81 -0.99 -22.24
C PHE A 160 -23.84 -2.08 -21.91
N GLU A 161 -23.40 -3.34 -22.00
CA GLU A 161 -24.19 -4.50 -21.63
C GLU A 161 -23.61 -5.10 -20.33
N LEU A 162 -24.42 -5.13 -19.28
CA LEU A 162 -24.04 -5.73 -18.00
C LEU A 162 -24.55 -7.17 -17.97
N THR A 163 -23.65 -8.14 -18.11
CA THR A 163 -24.00 -9.56 -18.01
C THR A 163 -23.90 -10.09 -16.58
N ARG A 164 -24.60 -11.20 -16.29
CA ARG A 164 -24.49 -11.90 -14.99
C ARG A 164 -23.05 -12.32 -14.70
N LYS A 165 -22.30 -12.71 -15.74
CA LYS A 165 -20.90 -13.12 -15.64
C LYS A 165 -19.99 -11.92 -15.35
N GLY A 166 -20.14 -10.83 -16.09
CA GLY A 166 -19.41 -9.58 -15.85
C GLY A 166 -19.66 -9.04 -14.44
N LEU A 167 -20.90 -9.06 -13.98
CA LEU A 167 -21.26 -8.66 -12.61
C LEU A 167 -20.57 -9.54 -11.56
N SER A 168 -20.59 -10.86 -11.71
CA SER A 168 -19.95 -11.80 -10.76
C SER A 168 -18.43 -11.60 -10.70
N VAL A 169 -17.78 -11.44 -11.86
CA VAL A 169 -16.32 -11.20 -11.95
C VAL A 169 -15.98 -9.85 -11.33
N ALA A 170 -16.73 -8.79 -11.66
CA ALA A 170 -16.53 -7.46 -11.14
C ALA A 170 -16.69 -7.41 -9.61
N THR A 171 -17.75 -8.00 -9.05
CA THR A 171 -17.92 -8.01 -7.59
C THR A 171 -16.78 -8.78 -6.92
N THR A 172 -16.36 -9.90 -7.51
CA THR A 172 -15.26 -10.72 -6.97
C THR A 172 -13.95 -9.95 -6.91
N SER A 173 -13.56 -9.33 -8.02
CA SER A 173 -12.32 -8.57 -8.12
C SER A 173 -12.33 -7.32 -7.24
N ALA A 174 -13.47 -6.63 -7.15
CA ALA A 174 -13.65 -5.46 -6.29
C ALA A 174 -13.54 -5.82 -4.81
N CYS A 175 -14.23 -6.88 -4.35
CA CYS A 175 -14.16 -7.34 -2.97
C CYS A 175 -12.74 -7.81 -2.59
N LEU A 176 -12.05 -8.53 -3.48
CA LEU A 176 -10.68 -8.97 -3.26
C LEU A 176 -9.76 -7.76 -3.10
N THR A 177 -9.82 -6.83 -4.04
CA THR A 177 -8.98 -5.62 -4.05
C THR A 177 -9.21 -4.81 -2.78
N PHE A 178 -10.47 -4.56 -2.41
CA PHE A 178 -10.81 -3.85 -1.18
C PHE A 178 -10.25 -4.55 0.07
N THR A 179 -10.44 -5.88 0.17
CA THR A 179 -9.98 -6.66 1.33
C THR A 179 -8.47 -6.60 1.50
N ILE A 180 -7.70 -6.72 0.40
CA ILE A 180 -6.24 -6.66 0.44
C ILE A 180 -5.78 -5.26 0.87
N PHE A 181 -6.27 -4.19 0.22
CA PHE A 181 -5.83 -2.83 0.54
C PHE A 181 -6.22 -2.42 1.97
N GLN A 182 -7.44 -2.75 2.40
CA GLN A 182 -7.92 -2.38 3.73
C GLN A 182 -7.21 -3.16 4.84
N SER A 183 -6.98 -4.47 4.66
CA SER A 183 -6.26 -5.29 5.65
C SER A 183 -4.79 -4.88 5.77
N ALA A 184 -4.11 -4.60 4.66
CA ALA A 184 -2.74 -4.10 4.67
C ALA A 184 -2.64 -2.75 5.38
N SER A 185 -3.52 -1.80 5.04
CA SER A 185 -3.55 -0.46 5.65
C SER A 185 -3.76 -0.54 7.17
N LEU A 186 -4.65 -1.42 7.61
CA LEU A 186 -4.93 -1.66 9.03
C LEU A 186 -3.72 -2.29 9.77
N CYS A 187 -2.99 -3.20 9.12
CA CYS A 187 -1.77 -3.78 9.70
C CYS A 187 -0.66 -2.72 9.85
N LEU A 188 -0.48 -1.87 8.84
CA LEU A 188 0.50 -0.78 8.80
C LEU A 188 0.20 0.33 9.82
N THR A 189 -1.08 0.62 10.09
CA THR A 189 -1.46 1.61 11.10
C THR A 189 -1.31 1.12 12.53
N THR A 190 -1.50 -0.18 12.75
CA THR A 190 -1.55 -0.76 14.11
C THR A 190 -0.26 -1.41 14.57
N THR A 191 0.76 -1.53 13.72
CA THR A 191 2.01 -2.24 14.02
C THR A 191 3.21 -1.40 13.63
N THR A 192 4.20 -1.30 14.52
CA THR A 192 5.44 -0.59 14.20
C THR A 192 6.30 -1.37 13.20
N PRO A 193 7.12 -0.70 12.37
CA PRO A 193 8.00 -1.39 11.43
C PRO A 193 8.99 -2.34 12.12
N GLU A 194 9.48 -2.00 13.32
CA GLU A 194 10.35 -2.87 14.11
C GLU A 194 9.62 -4.14 14.59
N GLN A 195 8.36 -4.01 15.02
CA GLN A 195 7.51 -5.14 15.37
C GLN A 195 7.21 -6.03 14.15
N LEU A 196 6.98 -5.43 12.99
CA LEU A 196 6.77 -6.16 11.74
C LEU A 196 8.02 -6.97 11.33
N ALA A 197 9.22 -6.38 11.45
CA ALA A 197 10.48 -7.09 11.23
C ALA A 197 10.67 -8.26 12.21
N SER A 198 10.24 -8.11 13.46
CA SER A 198 10.25 -9.21 14.44
C SER A 198 9.28 -10.34 14.09
N ALA A 199 8.11 -10.02 13.50
CA ALA A 199 7.18 -11.02 12.99
C ALA A 199 7.75 -11.75 11.76
N LEU A 200 8.42 -11.01 10.87
CA LEU A 200 9.11 -11.56 9.70
C LEU A 200 10.18 -12.58 10.11
N TRP A 201 10.94 -12.31 11.17
CA TRP A 201 11.93 -13.26 11.71
C TRP A 201 11.31 -14.62 12.04
N TRP A 202 10.14 -14.64 12.69
CA TRP A 202 9.45 -15.88 13.03
C TRP A 202 9.02 -16.66 11.77
N PHE A 203 8.57 -15.95 10.73
CA PHE A 203 8.18 -16.57 9.46
C PHE A 203 9.39 -17.06 8.64
N MET A 204 10.53 -16.39 8.74
CA MET A 204 11.77 -16.82 8.09
C MET A 204 12.52 -17.90 8.87
N TYR A 205 12.24 -18.11 10.15
CA TYR A 205 12.87 -19.13 10.97
C TYR A 205 12.96 -20.54 10.33
N PRO A 206 11.89 -21.10 9.71
CA PRO A 206 12.00 -22.40 9.03
C PRO A 206 13.00 -22.43 7.87
N LEU A 207 13.31 -21.28 7.24
CA LEU A 207 14.31 -21.23 6.16
C LEU A 207 15.73 -21.46 6.66
N ASN A 208 15.98 -21.38 7.97
CA ASN A 208 17.26 -21.73 8.56
C ASN A 208 17.64 -23.20 8.30
N LEU A 209 16.65 -24.08 8.10
CA LEU A 209 16.88 -25.48 7.73
C LEU A 209 17.56 -25.61 6.36
N PHE A 210 17.33 -24.66 5.46
CA PHE A 210 17.95 -24.61 4.13
C PHE A 210 19.30 -23.90 4.11
N GLY A 211 19.89 -23.61 5.29
CA GLY A 211 21.21 -22.97 5.41
C GLY A 211 21.20 -21.45 5.21
N VAL A 212 20.02 -20.80 5.19
CA VAL A 212 19.92 -19.34 5.08
C VAL A 212 20.26 -18.68 6.44
N PRO A 213 21.16 -17.67 6.50
CA PRO A 213 21.52 -16.97 7.74
C PRO A 213 20.42 -15.97 8.17
N VAL A 214 19.28 -16.49 8.63
CA VAL A 214 18.09 -15.69 9.00
C VAL A 214 18.42 -14.61 10.05
N ALA A 215 19.33 -14.91 10.98
CA ALA A 215 19.73 -13.97 12.03
C ALA A 215 20.41 -12.71 11.46
N GLU A 216 21.28 -12.86 10.46
CA GLU A 216 21.97 -11.74 9.81
C GLU A 216 21.03 -10.92 8.94
N VAL A 217 20.13 -11.59 8.21
CA VAL A 217 19.12 -10.91 7.38
C VAL A 217 18.20 -10.04 8.24
N ILE A 218 17.74 -10.55 9.39
CA ILE A 218 16.88 -9.77 10.27
C ILE A 218 17.66 -8.68 11.02
N PHE A 219 18.91 -8.93 11.40
CA PHE A 219 19.76 -7.91 12.00
C PHE A 219 20.00 -6.73 11.05
N THR A 220 20.37 -7.02 9.80
CA THR A 220 20.55 -6.00 8.76
C THR A 220 19.25 -5.26 8.46
N LEU A 221 18.10 -5.96 8.44
CA LEU A 221 16.78 -5.33 8.31
C LEU A 221 16.48 -4.37 9.47
N LEU A 222 16.62 -4.80 10.73
CA LEU A 222 16.39 -3.93 11.90
C LEU A 222 17.31 -2.71 11.91
N LEU A 223 18.58 -2.93 11.58
CA LEU A 223 19.55 -1.85 11.47
C LEU A 223 19.17 -0.87 10.36
N SER A 224 18.74 -1.37 9.20
CA SER A 224 18.25 -0.53 8.09
C SER A 224 17.00 0.29 8.47
N LEU A 225 16.05 -0.29 9.21
CA LEU A 225 14.86 0.40 9.69
C LEU A 225 15.18 1.51 10.68
N ARG A 226 16.23 1.34 11.49
CA ARG A 226 16.72 2.42 12.34
C ARG A 226 17.45 3.50 11.53
N PHE A 227 18.20 3.09 10.51
CA PHE A 227 18.93 4.00 9.64
C PHE A 227 18.06 4.81 8.68
N ILE A 228 16.86 4.35 8.37
CA ILE A 228 15.97 5.07 7.45
C ILE A 228 15.69 6.48 7.95
N ASN A 229 15.45 6.65 9.26
CA ASN A 229 15.19 7.95 9.87
C ASN A 229 16.43 8.86 9.78
N LEU A 230 17.62 8.32 10.05
CA LEU A 230 18.88 9.05 9.89
C LEU A 230 19.08 9.52 8.44
N ALA A 231 18.83 8.63 7.46
CA ALA A 231 18.97 8.97 6.06
C ALA A 231 17.97 10.06 5.64
N PHE A 232 16.74 10.02 6.15
CA PHE A 232 15.74 11.07 5.92
C PHE A 232 16.15 12.41 6.53
N ASP A 233 16.66 12.41 7.77
CA ASP A 233 17.16 13.63 8.42
C ASP A 233 18.33 14.23 7.63
N GLU A 234 19.22 13.39 7.11
CA GLU A 234 20.35 13.83 6.29
C GLU A 234 19.90 14.45 4.96
N VAL A 235 18.98 13.79 4.27
CA VAL A 235 18.37 14.31 3.03
C VAL A 235 17.68 15.64 3.32
N ARG A 236 16.96 15.77 4.44
CA ARG A 236 16.28 17.01 4.83
C ARG A 236 17.27 18.14 5.12
N ASN A 237 18.34 17.86 5.87
CA ASN A 237 19.35 18.86 6.21
C ASN A 237 20.07 19.37 4.97
N ILE A 238 20.41 18.47 4.04
CA ILE A 238 21.01 18.85 2.76
C ILE A 238 20.00 19.64 1.92
N ALA A 239 18.74 19.21 1.82
CA ALA A 239 17.70 19.92 1.09
C ALA A 239 17.50 21.35 1.60
N LEU A 240 17.44 21.55 2.92
CA LEU A 240 17.35 22.88 3.54
C LEU A 240 18.60 23.73 3.25
N GLY A 241 19.79 23.13 3.29
CA GLY A 241 21.03 23.81 2.93
C GLY A 241 21.07 24.27 1.46
N ILE A 242 20.44 23.51 0.56
CA ILE A 242 20.32 23.88 -0.86
C ILE A 242 19.37 25.06 -1.03
N VAL A 243 18.19 25.00 -0.39
CA VAL A 243 17.20 26.09 -0.44
C VAL A 243 17.82 27.40 0.09
N ALA A 244 18.63 27.32 1.15
CA ALA A 244 19.32 28.47 1.72
C ALA A 244 20.33 29.11 0.75
N ARG A 245 20.94 28.34 -0.16
CA ARG A 245 21.90 28.84 -1.15
C ARG A 245 21.27 29.64 -2.31
N ARG A 246 19.93 29.82 -2.33
CA ARG A 246 19.18 30.61 -3.33
C ARG A 246 19.68 30.41 -4.76
N LEU A 247 19.73 29.16 -5.22
CA LEU A 247 19.98 28.86 -6.63
C LEU A 247 18.85 29.45 -7.48
N TYR A 248 19.19 30.18 -8.55
CA TYR A 248 18.23 30.74 -9.49
C TYR A 248 17.73 29.66 -10.45
N TRP A 249 16.86 28.76 -9.96
CA TRP A 249 16.36 27.60 -10.70
C TRP A 249 15.75 27.94 -12.07
N GLN A 250 15.15 29.12 -12.21
CA GLN A 250 14.55 29.60 -13.45
C GLN A 250 15.56 29.88 -14.58
N LYS A 251 16.85 30.07 -14.24
CA LYS A 251 17.91 30.37 -15.22
C LYS A 251 18.77 29.15 -15.58
N LEU A 252 18.58 28.01 -14.92
CA LEU A 252 19.39 26.82 -15.18
C LEU A 252 18.85 26.04 -16.39
N THR A 253 19.77 25.58 -17.23
CA THR A 253 19.47 24.56 -18.23
C THR A 253 19.28 23.18 -17.57
N PHE A 254 18.65 22.26 -18.30
CA PHE A 254 18.42 20.89 -17.82
C PHE A 254 19.71 20.17 -17.43
N MET A 255 20.80 20.37 -18.20
CA MET A 255 22.10 19.75 -17.92
C MET A 255 22.73 20.29 -16.63
N GLU A 256 22.70 21.60 -16.42
CA GLU A 256 23.20 22.21 -15.18
C GLU A 256 22.40 21.76 -13.95
N THR A 257 21.09 21.54 -14.11
CA THR A 257 20.22 21.01 -13.04
C THR A 257 20.61 19.58 -12.66
N LEU A 258 20.95 18.74 -13.65
CA LEU A 258 21.40 17.38 -13.40
C LEU A 258 22.76 17.34 -12.72
N ASP A 259 23.73 18.16 -13.13
CA ASP A 259 25.04 18.22 -12.48
C ASP A 259 24.92 18.60 -11.01
N VAL A 260 24.09 19.60 -10.72
CA VAL A 260 23.76 20.03 -9.37
C VAL A 260 23.11 18.90 -8.57
N PHE A 261 22.17 18.16 -9.17
CA PHE A 261 21.52 17.01 -8.53
C PHE A 261 22.49 15.86 -8.22
N VAL A 262 23.37 15.51 -9.16
CA VAL A 262 24.41 14.48 -8.99
C VAL A 262 25.36 14.85 -7.85
N LEU A 263 25.82 16.10 -7.79
CA LEU A 263 26.67 16.58 -6.70
C LEU A 263 26.00 16.40 -5.32
N TYR A 264 24.69 16.61 -5.23
CA TYR A 264 23.95 16.42 -3.99
C TYR A 264 23.79 14.95 -3.61
N ILE A 265 23.46 14.10 -4.57
CA ILE A 265 23.43 12.66 -4.36
C ILE A 265 24.78 12.18 -3.82
N GLN A 266 25.89 12.60 -4.44
CA GLN A 266 27.22 12.25 -4.00
C GLN A 266 27.49 12.70 -2.56
N ARG A 267 27.02 13.89 -2.17
CA ARG A 267 27.15 14.40 -0.79
C ARG A 267 26.35 13.58 0.21
N ILE A 268 25.11 13.23 -0.11
CA ILE A 268 24.24 12.38 0.73
C ILE A 268 24.92 11.03 0.94
N PHE A 269 25.36 10.38 -0.14
CA PHE A 269 26.05 9.09 -0.05
C PHE A 269 27.31 9.17 0.80
N LYS A 270 28.16 10.19 0.58
CA LYS A 270 29.38 10.38 1.38
C LYS A 270 29.06 10.48 2.87
N ASN A 271 28.01 11.21 3.24
CA ASN A 271 27.67 11.35 4.65
C ASN A 271 27.07 10.06 5.26
N ILE A 272 26.17 9.39 4.52
CA ILE A 272 25.62 8.10 4.95
C ILE A 272 26.73 7.04 5.12
N PHE A 273 27.71 6.98 4.21
CA PHE A 273 28.85 6.07 4.34
C PHE A 273 29.72 6.38 5.55
N ASN A 274 29.97 7.66 5.85
CA ASN A 274 30.69 8.05 7.06
C ASN A 274 29.94 7.61 8.33
N HIS A 275 28.62 7.76 8.37
CA HIS A 275 27.80 7.29 9.48
C HIS A 275 27.85 5.76 9.62
N ALA A 276 27.77 5.03 8.50
CA ALA A 276 27.89 3.58 8.50
C ALA A 276 29.26 3.12 9.05
N ASP A 277 30.36 3.76 8.65
CA ASP A 277 31.71 3.47 9.14
C ASP A 277 31.85 3.74 10.65
N GLN A 278 31.35 4.89 11.12
CA GLN A 278 31.33 5.22 12.56
C GLN A 278 30.56 4.18 13.38
N ILE A 279 29.43 3.72 12.87
CA ILE A 279 28.59 2.74 13.58
C ILE A 279 29.21 1.36 13.55
N SER A 280 29.83 0.96 12.44
CA SER A 280 30.60 -0.29 12.36
C SER A 280 31.73 -0.30 13.39
N LYS A 281 32.54 0.76 13.44
CA LYS A 281 33.62 0.92 14.44
C LYS A 281 33.09 0.86 15.87
N ALA A 282 31.97 1.53 16.14
CA ALA A 282 31.33 1.49 17.47
C ALA A 282 30.77 0.11 17.82
N MET A 283 30.25 -0.65 16.85
CA MET A 283 29.79 -2.02 17.05
C MET A 283 30.96 -2.97 17.38
N ILE A 284 32.08 -2.85 16.65
CA ILE A 284 33.30 -3.63 16.90
C ILE A 284 33.86 -3.30 18.30
N ALA A 285 33.92 -2.02 18.67
CA ALA A 285 34.38 -1.60 20.00
C ALA A 285 33.50 -2.13 21.15
N ARG A 286 32.20 -2.34 20.89
CA ARG A 286 31.27 -2.97 21.84
C ARG A 286 31.32 -4.51 21.84
N GLY A 287 32.22 -5.11 21.06
CA GLY A 287 32.42 -6.56 21.01
C GLY A 287 31.50 -7.31 20.05
N PHE A 288 30.91 -6.64 19.05
CA PHE A 288 30.17 -7.33 17.98
C PHE A 288 31.15 -8.07 17.08
N ARG A 289 31.05 -9.41 17.02
CA ARG A 289 31.96 -10.28 16.24
C ARG A 289 31.34 -10.81 14.94
N GLY A 290 30.03 -10.60 14.73
CA GLY A 290 29.32 -11.07 13.55
C GLY A 290 28.92 -12.55 13.58
N ASP A 291 29.22 -13.29 14.67
CA ASP A 291 28.90 -14.71 14.76
C ASP A 291 27.40 -14.96 15.01
N CYS A 292 26.72 -15.64 14.07
CA CYS A 292 25.28 -15.89 14.16
C CYS A 292 24.86 -16.78 15.35
N LYS A 293 25.78 -17.59 15.90
CA LYS A 293 25.53 -18.49 17.04
C LYS A 293 25.73 -17.83 18.42
N ALA A 294 26.49 -16.74 18.47
CA ALA A 294 26.87 -16.10 19.74
C ALA A 294 25.89 -14.99 20.17
N HIS A 295 25.07 -14.48 19.24
CA HIS A 295 24.24 -13.31 19.49
C HIS A 295 22.75 -13.68 19.61
N LYS A 296 22.20 -13.49 20.81
CA LYS A 296 20.75 -13.56 21.05
C LYS A 296 20.14 -12.18 20.80
N ILE A 297 19.45 -12.02 19.67
CA ILE A 297 18.68 -10.80 19.38
C ILE A 297 17.47 -10.79 20.33
N TYR A 298 17.48 -9.89 21.31
CA TYR A 298 16.34 -9.65 22.18
C TYR A 298 15.36 -8.73 21.46
N PHE A 299 14.35 -9.32 20.82
CA PHE A 299 13.22 -8.56 20.33
C PHE A 299 12.39 -8.05 21.51
N LEU A 300 11.90 -6.81 21.40
CA LEU A 300 11.06 -6.18 22.43
C LEU A 300 9.73 -6.92 22.67
N SER A 301 9.34 -7.82 21.75
CA SER A 301 8.20 -8.72 21.92
C SER A 301 8.63 -9.95 22.73
N LYS A 302 8.79 -9.75 24.03
CA LYS A 302 8.67 -10.83 25.02
C LYS A 302 7.23 -10.82 25.54
N SER A 303 6.25 -10.79 24.64
CA SER A 303 4.87 -11.01 25.02
C SER A 303 4.63 -12.51 24.93
N GLY A 304 4.25 -13.14 26.04
CA GLY A 304 3.61 -14.44 25.95
C GLY A 304 2.33 -14.29 25.15
N PHE A 305 1.90 -15.34 24.44
CA PHE A 305 0.59 -15.37 23.79
C PHE A 305 -0.46 -14.90 24.80
N GLY A 306 -0.98 -13.69 24.59
CA GLY A 306 -1.99 -13.11 25.45
C GLY A 306 -3.33 -13.79 25.21
N PHE A 307 -4.27 -13.63 26.14
CA PHE A 307 -5.65 -14.07 25.94
C PHE A 307 -6.26 -13.43 24.66
N VAL A 308 -5.87 -12.19 24.34
CA VAL A 308 -6.29 -11.47 23.13
C VAL A 308 -5.80 -12.16 21.86
N ASP A 309 -4.58 -12.71 21.85
CA ASP A 309 -4.01 -13.41 20.70
C ASP A 309 -4.75 -14.72 20.45
N PHE A 310 -5.07 -15.45 21.52
CA PHE A 310 -5.85 -16.68 21.43
C PHE A 310 -7.27 -16.40 20.91
N ALA A 311 -7.94 -15.36 21.41
CA ALA A 311 -9.25 -14.95 20.91
C ALA A 311 -9.20 -14.53 19.43
N SER A 312 -8.14 -13.82 19.02
CA SER A 312 -7.93 -13.41 17.63
C SER A 312 -7.71 -14.61 16.69
N LEU A 313 -6.93 -15.61 17.12
CA LEU A 313 -6.71 -16.85 16.37
C LEU A 313 -7.97 -17.71 16.28
N LEU A 314 -8.75 -17.79 17.37
CA LEU A 314 -10.04 -18.50 17.38
C LEU A 314 -11.03 -17.85 16.40
N CYS A 315 -11.08 -16.52 16.37
CA CYS A 315 -11.90 -15.76 15.43
C CYS A 315 -11.49 -16.04 13.98
N LEU A 316 -10.18 -16.06 13.69
CA LEU A 316 -9.65 -16.42 12.37
C LEU A 316 -10.05 -17.85 11.97
N LEU A 317 -9.91 -18.81 12.88
CA LEU A 317 -10.32 -20.19 12.66
C LEU A 317 -11.83 -20.28 12.36
N GLY A 318 -12.66 -19.56 13.10
CA GLY A 318 -14.09 -19.45 12.85
C GLY A 318 -14.43 -18.91 11.46
N LEU A 319 -13.70 -17.87 11.00
CA LEU A 319 -13.87 -17.34 9.63
C LEU A 319 -13.46 -18.35 8.56
N ILE A 320 -12.36 -19.07 8.76
CA ILE A 320 -11.91 -20.12 7.83
C ILE A 320 -12.95 -21.26 7.76
N VAL A 321 -13.41 -21.75 8.92
CA VAL A 321 -14.43 -22.80 8.98
C VAL A 321 -15.71 -22.33 8.31
N SER A 322 -16.16 -21.10 8.59
CA SER A 322 -17.34 -20.53 7.94
C SER A 322 -17.18 -20.44 6.43
N ALA A 323 -15.99 -20.07 5.93
CA ALA A 323 -15.71 -20.00 4.50
C ALA A 323 -15.78 -21.38 3.83
N ILE A 324 -15.21 -22.41 4.47
CA ILE A 324 -15.24 -23.79 3.98
C ILE A 324 -16.68 -24.36 4.03
N VAL A 325 -17.43 -24.08 5.10
CA VAL A 325 -18.81 -24.52 5.24
C VAL A 325 -19.70 -23.85 4.19
N SER A 326 -19.50 -22.56 3.93
CA SER A 326 -20.22 -21.86 2.86
C SER A 326 -19.95 -22.47 1.49
N GLU A 327 -18.71 -22.90 1.21
CA GLU A 327 -18.38 -23.61 -0.03
C GLU A 327 -19.18 -24.91 -0.15
N LYS A 328 -19.33 -25.68 0.94
CA LYS A 328 -20.09 -26.93 0.96
C LYS A 328 -21.61 -26.79 0.88
N ILE A 329 -22.18 -25.69 1.39
CA ILE A 329 -23.63 -25.46 1.41
C ILE A 329 -24.17 -25.00 0.03
N VAL A 330 -23.30 -24.41 -0.79
CA VAL A 330 -23.68 -23.82 -2.09
C VAL A 330 -23.46 -24.77 -3.28
N ILE A 331 -22.85 -25.95 -3.04
CA ILE A 331 -22.74 -27.07 -3.99
C ILE A 331 -23.98 -27.95 -3.87
#